data_AF-A0A927S634-F1
#
_entry.id   AF-A0A927S634-F1
#
_cell.length_a   1.000
_cell.length_b   1.000
_cell.length_c   1.000
_cell.angle_alpha   90.00
_cell.angle_beta   90.00
_cell.angle_gamma   90.00
#
_symmetry.space_group_name_H-M   'P 1'
#
loop_
_entity.id
_entity.type
_entity.pdbx_description
1 polymer ?
#
loop_
_entity_poly.entity_id
_entity_poly.type
_entity_poly.pdbx_seq_one_letter_code
_entity_poly.pdbx_strand_id
1 'polypeptide(L)'
;MGKCVYARDRTLPDAAPGRCGTKKRFTKTEESSLSSTPVGLLLLIQFVLIAINSFFAAAEIAIVSLSEGKLRHQAEDGDRKAKTLLKLVTEPSGFLSTIQIAITLAGFLGSAFASDNFSDMLVEWIVEDLHFTAISPSALNTVSVIVITLILSYFTLVLGELVPKRIAMKKGESVARFVGGPVYAMSRIFKPIVSMLTFSVNVVLRLFGIDPKADDEEVTEDEIRMMVDIGGEKGAIEQSEHEMIENIFEFNNMTAADCMVHRTDVTAFQVDDDDDEVLRVILESGLSRYPVYDEDLDDIKGILNSRDYLIDRARGEKTPLTDLIRPAYFVPETVATDELFRDMQKRKNHLAIVVDEYGGTSGLITLEDLVEEIVGDINDEYDPQTEQDIQEIGENTYRVAGSVEIETLSEALDVKLPTDEEYLTLGGLIYAQLSTIPKDGQQFDVSCHGLEIHVDEVREHRVEWATVRVEKTEQEQE
;
A
#
# COMPACT_ATOMS: atom_id res chain seq x y z
N MET A 1 84.41 50.42 -19.35
CA MET A 1 84.65 51.75 -19.95
C MET A 1 83.38 52.57 -19.66
N GLY A 2 83.39 53.49 -18.69
CA GLY A 2 83.39 54.96 -18.90
C GLY A 2 82.04 55.46 -19.44
N LYS A 3 81.35 56.51 -18.98
CA LYS A 3 81.59 57.63 -18.06
C LYS A 3 80.20 58.26 -17.74
N CYS A 4 80.08 58.94 -16.61
CA CYS A 4 79.03 59.93 -16.34
C CYS A 4 79.00 61.07 -17.37
N VAL A 5 77.81 61.61 -17.67
CA VAL A 5 77.61 63.05 -17.94
C VAL A 5 76.26 63.49 -17.38
N TYR A 6 76.31 64.48 -16.49
CA TYR A 6 75.21 65.30 -15.99
C TYR A 6 74.92 66.41 -17.02
N ALA A 7 73.66 66.72 -17.30
CA ALA A 7 73.26 68.04 -17.81
C ALA A 7 71.89 68.43 -17.22
N ARG A 8 71.84 69.64 -16.68
CA ARG A 8 70.75 70.28 -15.92
C ARG A 8 70.29 71.47 -16.77
N ASP A 9 69.00 71.66 -17.01
CA ASP A 9 68.36 72.95 -16.72
C ASP A 9 66.82 72.94 -16.79
N ARG A 10 66.24 73.57 -15.75
CA ARG A 10 65.01 74.40 -15.61
C ARG A 10 63.84 74.18 -16.60
N THR A 11 62.58 74.08 -16.19
CA THR A 11 61.81 74.97 -15.28
C THR A 11 60.56 74.27 -14.69
N LEU A 12 60.33 74.42 -13.38
CA LEU A 12 59.04 74.26 -12.65
C LEU A 12 58.30 75.62 -12.63
N PRO A 13 56.96 75.70 -12.45
CA PRO A 13 56.21 75.33 -11.21
C PRO A 13 54.84 74.67 -11.51
N ASP A 14 54.01 74.14 -10.61
CA ASP A 14 53.99 73.80 -9.18
C ASP A 14 52.76 72.87 -9.03
N ALA A 15 52.88 71.70 -8.38
CA ALA A 15 51.78 71.04 -7.66
C ALA A 15 52.29 69.77 -6.92
N ALA A 16 52.42 69.92 -5.60
CA ALA A 16 52.31 68.92 -4.51
C ALA A 16 53.12 67.59 -4.57
N PRO A 17 54.09 67.38 -3.64
CA PRO A 17 54.78 66.10 -3.49
C PRO A 17 54.12 65.19 -2.45
N GLY A 18 54.08 63.90 -2.76
CA GLY A 18 53.84 62.84 -1.79
C GLY A 18 54.93 62.75 -0.72
N ARG A 19 54.58 62.18 0.44
CA ARG A 19 55.52 61.72 1.45
C ARG A 19 55.34 60.22 1.68
N CYS A 20 56.36 59.47 1.32
CA CYS A 20 56.65 58.16 1.87
C CYS A 20 57.82 58.31 2.86
N GLY A 21 57.71 57.66 4.03
CA GLY A 21 58.87 57.17 4.77
C GLY A 21 59.48 58.07 5.84
N THR A 22 58.88 58.09 7.04
CA THR A 22 59.64 58.23 8.29
C THR A 22 59.12 57.23 9.32
N LYS A 23 60.03 56.34 9.74
CA LYS A 23 59.90 55.36 10.82
C LYS A 23 59.20 55.96 12.04
N LYS A 24 57.99 55.47 12.36
CA LYS A 24 57.44 55.53 13.71
C LYS A 24 57.30 54.10 14.22
N ARG A 25 58.16 53.82 15.19
CA ARG A 25 58.10 52.72 16.14
C ARG A 25 56.68 52.72 16.74
N PHE A 26 55.80 51.85 16.28
CA PHE A 26 54.54 51.60 16.96
C PHE A 26 54.88 50.84 18.25
N THR A 27 54.91 51.60 19.34
CA THR A 27 54.81 51.08 20.69
C THR A 27 53.50 50.30 20.78
N LYS A 28 53.66 49.01 21.03
CA LYS A 28 52.65 48.03 21.39
C LYS A 28 52.02 48.46 22.72
N THR A 29 51.01 49.32 22.67
CA THR A 29 50.23 49.69 23.85
C THR A 29 48.83 50.10 23.38
N GLU A 30 47.89 49.15 23.41
CA GLU A 30 46.42 49.27 23.48
C GLU A 30 45.73 48.06 22.80
N GLU A 31 46.05 46.85 23.26
CA GLU A 31 45.24 45.63 23.04
C GLU A 31 45.18 44.83 24.36
N SER A 32 45.01 45.53 25.49
CA SER A 32 44.95 44.94 26.83
C SER A 32 43.59 45.18 27.49
N SER A 33 42.51 44.74 26.85
CA SER A 33 41.18 44.68 27.50
C SER A 33 40.33 43.47 27.14
N LEU A 34 40.92 42.40 26.58
CA LEU A 34 40.29 41.07 26.52
C LEU A 34 41.13 40.02 27.25
N SER A 35 41.77 40.39 28.36
CA SER A 35 42.39 39.42 29.26
C SER A 35 41.32 38.77 30.14
N SER A 36 41.18 37.45 30.00
CA SER A 36 40.36 36.52 30.80
C SER A 36 38.84 36.55 30.57
N THR A 37 38.37 36.14 29.38
CA THR A 37 37.08 35.43 29.36
C THR A 37 37.24 34.19 30.22
N PRO A 38 36.46 34.02 31.31
CA PRO A 38 36.56 32.82 32.13
C PRO A 38 36.29 31.61 31.25
N VAL A 39 37.13 30.57 31.32
CA VAL A 39 36.92 29.30 30.60
C VAL A 39 35.49 28.76 30.83
N GLY A 40 34.94 29.02 32.01
CA GLY A 40 33.54 28.71 32.33
C GLY A 40 32.51 29.40 31.45
N LEU A 41 32.75 30.64 31.00
CA LEU A 41 31.86 31.36 30.08
C LEU A 41 31.91 30.74 28.67
N LEU A 42 33.10 30.35 28.20
CA LEU A 42 33.27 29.69 26.90
C LEU A 42 32.57 28.32 26.89
N LEU A 43 32.77 27.53 27.95
CA LEU A 43 32.08 26.25 28.13
C LEU A 43 30.56 26.44 28.25
N LEU A 44 30.08 27.49 28.91
CA LEU A 44 28.66 27.81 29.00
C LEU A 44 28.06 28.11 27.62
N ILE A 45 28.74 28.93 26.80
CA ILE A 45 28.28 29.25 25.44
C ILE A 45 28.24 27.97 24.58
N GLN A 46 29.28 27.15 24.64
CA GLN A 46 29.30 25.87 23.92
C GLN A 46 28.18 24.93 24.38
N PHE A 47 27.94 24.85 25.69
CA PHE A 47 26.86 24.05 26.25
C PHE A 47 25.49 24.54 25.79
N VAL A 48 25.26 25.86 25.75
CA VAL A 48 24.03 26.45 25.24
C VAL A 48 23.83 26.11 23.76
N LEU A 49 24.87 26.18 22.94
CA LEU A 49 24.81 25.80 21.52
C LEU A 49 24.47 24.31 21.35
N ILE A 50 25.08 23.43 22.13
CA ILE A 50 24.75 21.99 22.15
C ILE A 50 23.30 21.77 22.61
N ALA A 51 22.82 22.50 23.62
CA ALA A 51 21.46 22.38 24.12
C ALA A 51 20.42 22.86 23.09
N ILE A 52 20.70 23.94 22.37
CA ILE A 52 19.85 24.41 21.26
C ILE A 52 19.78 23.33 20.17
N ASN A 53 20.94 22.77 19.78
CA ASN A 53 20.99 21.69 18.80
C ASN A 53 20.18 20.47 19.26
N SER A 54 20.38 20.06 20.52
CA SER A 54 19.65 18.97 21.17
C SER A 54 18.14 19.17 21.17
N PHE A 55 17.66 20.39 21.42
CA PHE A 55 16.25 20.70 21.42
C PHE A 55 15.63 20.47 20.04
N PHE A 56 16.28 20.98 18.98
CA PHE A 56 15.79 20.84 17.61
C PHE A 56 15.89 19.39 17.10
N ALA A 57 16.98 18.69 17.41
CA ALA A 57 17.15 17.28 17.06
C ALA A 57 16.11 16.37 17.74
N ALA A 58 15.77 16.62 19.01
CA ALA A 58 14.69 15.91 19.69
C ALA A 58 13.32 16.24 19.09
N ALA A 59 13.08 17.51 18.74
CA ALA A 59 11.82 17.95 18.18
C ALA A 59 11.53 17.35 16.81
N GLU A 60 12.55 17.24 15.95
CA GLU A 60 12.48 16.58 14.64
C GLU A 60 11.85 15.20 14.76
N ILE A 61 12.50 14.31 15.52
CA ILE A 61 12.08 12.92 15.63
C ILE A 61 10.77 12.79 16.40
N ALA A 62 10.56 13.59 17.44
CA ALA A 62 9.34 13.54 18.23
C ALA A 62 8.08 13.89 17.42
N ILE A 63 8.19 14.82 16.47
CA ILE A 63 7.06 15.25 15.61
C ILE A 63 6.85 14.26 14.47
N VAL A 64 7.93 13.85 13.79
CA VAL A 64 7.86 12.90 12.66
C VAL A 64 7.32 11.53 13.10
N SER A 65 7.57 11.10 14.34
CA SER A 65 7.07 9.82 14.85
C SER A 65 5.60 9.83 15.28
N LEU A 66 4.85 10.94 15.12
CA LEU A 66 3.45 11.00 15.53
C LEU A 66 2.53 10.49 14.43
N SER A 67 1.50 9.75 14.82
CA SER A 67 0.39 9.39 13.93
C SER A 67 -0.53 10.58 13.70
N GLU A 68 -0.75 10.94 12.43
CA GLU A 68 -1.69 11.97 12.03
C GLU A 68 -3.12 11.66 12.47
N GLY A 69 -3.60 10.42 12.24
CA GLY A 69 -4.95 9.99 12.62
C GLY A 69 -5.23 10.17 14.11
N LYS A 70 -4.28 9.77 14.98
CA LYS A 70 -4.40 9.95 16.44
C LYS A 70 -4.46 11.44 16.82
N LEU A 71 -3.69 12.30 16.16
CA LEU A 71 -3.70 13.75 16.41
C LEU A 71 -4.99 14.42 15.93
N ARG A 72 -5.56 13.97 14.80
CA ARG A 72 -6.86 14.45 14.29
C ARG A 72 -7.96 14.18 15.31
N HIS A 73 -8.08 12.95 15.80
CA HIS A 73 -9.05 12.60 16.84
C HIS A 73 -8.87 13.45 18.12
N GLN A 74 -7.64 13.57 18.64
CA GLN A 74 -7.38 14.40 19.83
C GLN A 74 -7.69 15.89 19.61
N ALA A 75 -7.50 16.39 18.38
CA ALA A 75 -7.83 17.76 18.02
C ALA A 75 -9.35 18.00 17.96
N GLU A 76 -10.12 17.03 17.49
CA GLU A 76 -11.59 17.04 17.47
C GLU A 76 -12.15 17.02 18.90
N ASP A 77 -11.53 16.24 19.80
CA ASP A 77 -11.83 16.22 21.24
C ASP A 77 -11.47 17.53 21.98
N GLY A 78 -10.88 18.51 21.27
CA GLY A 78 -10.63 19.86 21.79
C GLY A 78 -9.23 20.12 22.34
N ASP A 79 -8.27 19.19 22.20
CA ASP A 79 -6.89 19.40 22.64
C ASP A 79 -6.18 20.46 21.75
N ARG A 80 -5.85 21.61 22.36
CA ARG A 80 -5.17 22.72 21.68
C ARG A 80 -3.73 22.39 21.26
N LYS A 81 -3.04 21.53 22.01
CA LYS A 81 -1.68 21.07 21.67
C LYS A 81 -1.73 20.11 20.50
N ALA A 82 -2.70 19.18 20.49
CA ALA A 82 -2.93 18.30 19.35
C ALA A 82 -3.20 19.09 18.07
N LYS A 83 -4.03 20.15 18.13
CA LYS A 83 -4.25 21.06 16.98
C LYS A 83 -2.98 21.72 16.45
N THR A 84 -2.03 22.05 17.32
CA THR A 84 -0.76 22.68 16.92
C THR A 84 0.17 21.64 16.29
N LEU A 85 0.25 20.46 16.90
CA LEU A 85 1.05 19.34 16.39
C LEU A 85 0.52 18.82 15.05
N LEU A 86 -0.81 18.73 14.89
CA LEU A 86 -1.43 18.33 13.65
C LEU A 86 -0.98 19.23 12.48
N LYS A 87 -0.94 20.55 12.67
CA LYS A 87 -0.43 21.48 11.66
C LYS A 87 1.04 21.25 11.30
N LEU A 88 1.85 20.79 12.25
CA LEU A 88 3.26 20.48 12.00
C LEU A 88 3.40 19.15 11.26
N VAL A 89 2.56 18.16 11.56
CA VAL A 89 2.59 16.84 10.91
C VAL A 89 2.03 16.88 9.49
N THR A 90 0.93 17.60 9.26
CA THR A 90 0.27 17.68 7.94
C THR A 90 1.07 18.50 6.91
N GLU A 91 1.85 19.50 7.33
CA GLU A 91 2.76 20.25 6.44
C GLU A 91 4.22 20.13 6.92
N PRO A 92 4.86 18.96 6.76
CA PRO A 92 6.13 18.69 7.41
C PRO A 92 7.30 19.47 6.80
N SER A 93 7.25 19.74 5.49
CA SER A 93 8.32 20.37 4.72
C SER A 93 8.79 21.71 5.30
N GLY A 94 7.85 22.55 5.75
CA GLY A 94 8.14 23.88 6.29
C GLY A 94 8.86 23.83 7.64
N PHE A 95 8.42 22.95 8.54
CA PHE A 95 9.04 22.84 9.86
C PHE A 95 10.35 22.05 9.81
N LEU A 96 10.43 20.96 9.02
CA LEU A 96 11.63 20.16 8.85
C LEU A 96 12.79 21.02 8.33
N SER A 97 12.52 21.83 7.30
CA SER A 97 13.49 22.78 6.77
C SER A 97 13.95 23.78 7.84
N THR A 98 13.02 24.30 8.66
CA THR A 98 13.36 25.24 9.75
C THR A 98 14.26 24.59 10.80
N ILE A 99 13.92 23.38 11.24
CA ILE A 99 14.69 22.62 12.22
C ILE A 99 16.08 22.31 11.67
N GLN A 100 16.18 21.88 10.41
CA GLN A 100 17.45 21.54 9.79
C GLN A 100 18.38 22.76 9.65
N ILE A 101 17.83 23.93 9.32
CA ILE A 101 18.59 25.19 9.32
C ILE A 101 19.10 25.50 10.73
N ALA A 102 18.26 25.35 11.75
CA ALA A 102 18.65 25.63 13.14
C ALA A 102 19.75 24.67 13.64
N ILE A 103 19.63 23.38 13.37
CA ILE A 103 20.63 22.34 13.67
C ILE A 103 21.96 22.67 12.98
N THR A 104 21.90 22.94 11.67
CA THR A 104 23.08 23.23 10.85
C THR A 104 23.80 24.49 11.33
N LEU A 105 23.04 25.57 11.59
CA LEU A 105 23.58 26.83 12.06
C LEU A 105 24.18 26.69 13.47
N ALA A 106 23.49 26.01 14.39
CA ALA A 106 24.00 25.75 15.74
C ALA A 106 25.27 24.90 15.70
N GLY A 107 25.31 23.88 14.83
CA GLY A 107 26.47 23.03 14.63
C GLY A 107 27.68 23.79 14.07
N PHE A 108 27.48 24.62 13.04
CA PHE A 108 28.56 25.44 12.48
C PHE A 108 29.06 26.51 13.43
N LEU A 109 28.16 27.21 14.12
CA LEU A 109 28.54 28.19 15.14
C LEU A 109 29.27 27.51 16.30
N GLY A 110 28.80 26.35 16.74
CA GLY A 110 29.47 25.54 17.77
C GLY A 110 30.85 25.07 17.35
N SER A 111 31.02 24.61 16.11
CA SER A 111 32.31 24.16 15.58
C SER A 111 33.30 25.32 15.38
N ALA A 112 32.83 26.46 14.87
CA ALA A 112 33.66 27.66 14.69
C ALA A 112 34.07 28.25 16.04
N PHE A 113 33.13 28.39 16.97
CA PHE A 113 33.39 28.86 18.33
C PHE A 113 34.36 27.92 19.07
N ALA A 114 34.17 26.60 18.93
CA ALA A 114 35.06 25.58 19.45
C ALA A 114 36.50 25.74 18.93
N SER A 115 36.66 25.84 17.61
CA SER A 115 37.95 26.01 16.94
C SER A 115 38.68 27.26 17.41
N ASP A 116 38.01 28.41 17.45
CA ASP A 116 38.67 29.70 17.72
C ASP A 116 39.01 29.92 19.19
N ASN A 117 38.25 29.33 20.13
CA ASN A 117 38.39 29.64 21.55
C ASN A 117 39.10 28.56 22.37
N PHE A 118 39.06 27.29 21.94
CA PHE A 118 39.65 26.19 22.70
C PHE A 118 41.01 25.75 22.14
N SER A 119 41.29 25.99 20.85
CA SER A 119 42.54 25.58 20.20
C SER A 119 43.76 26.28 20.76
N ASP A 120 43.66 27.58 20.99
CA ASP A 120 44.75 28.37 21.56
C ASP A 120 45.05 27.95 23.00
N MET A 121 44.02 27.62 23.79
CA MET A 121 44.20 27.11 25.16
C MET A 121 44.98 25.78 25.19
N LEU A 122 44.74 24.90 24.22
CA LEU A 122 45.42 23.60 24.16
C LEU A 122 46.86 23.75 23.65
N VAL A 123 47.11 24.71 22.74
CA VAL A 123 48.47 25.09 22.32
C VAL A 123 49.26 25.66 23.48
N GLU A 124 48.71 26.61 24.24
CA GLU A 124 49.35 27.19 25.43
C GLU A 124 49.65 26.10 26.46
N TRP A 125 48.72 25.19 26.74
CA TRP A 125 48.95 24.05 27.63
C TRP A 125 50.08 23.12 27.16
N ILE A 126 50.15 22.79 25.87
CA ILE A 126 51.22 21.91 25.33
C ILE A 126 52.59 22.60 25.33
N VAL A 127 52.63 23.89 25.01
CA VAL A 127 53.90 24.64 24.87
C VAL A 127 54.43 25.10 26.22
N GLU A 128 53.58 25.62 27.10
CA GLU A 128 53.98 26.24 28.36
C GLU A 128 54.05 25.24 29.52
N ASP A 129 53.05 24.35 29.68
CA ASP A 129 53.02 23.41 30.80
C ASP A 129 53.77 22.10 30.49
N LEU A 130 53.71 21.61 29.24
CA LEU A 130 54.34 20.36 28.82
C LEU A 130 55.75 20.52 28.25
N HIS A 131 56.22 21.76 28.05
CA HIS A 131 57.53 22.13 27.48
C HIS A 131 57.87 21.43 26.15
N PHE A 132 56.88 21.09 25.33
CA PHE A 132 57.09 20.35 24.09
C PHE A 132 57.39 21.30 22.91
N THR A 133 58.66 21.43 22.52
CA THR A 133 59.14 22.41 21.50
C THR A 133 59.62 21.78 20.19
N ALA A 134 59.32 20.50 19.94
CA ALA A 134 59.80 19.78 18.76
C ALA A 134 59.11 20.16 17.43
N ILE A 135 57.99 20.89 17.50
CA ILE A 135 57.16 21.26 16.34
C ILE A 135 57.07 22.79 16.28
N SER A 136 57.05 23.37 15.06
CA SER A 136 56.84 24.82 14.90
C SER A 136 55.48 25.24 15.49
N PRO A 137 55.37 26.37 16.21
CA PRO A 137 54.13 26.80 16.84
C PRO A 137 52.91 26.87 15.90
N SER A 138 53.12 27.22 14.63
CA SER A 138 52.04 27.26 13.62
C SER A 138 51.49 25.87 13.26
N ALA A 139 52.37 24.87 13.11
CA ALA A 139 51.95 23.50 12.84
C ALA A 139 51.26 22.87 14.06
N LEU A 140 51.70 23.21 15.27
CA LEU A 140 51.05 22.78 16.51
C LEU A 140 49.65 23.37 16.64
N ASN A 141 49.47 24.66 16.31
CA ASN A 141 48.15 25.29 16.31
C ASN A 141 47.17 24.60 15.33
N THR A 142 47.59 24.32 14.09
CA THR A 142 46.75 23.59 13.13
C THR A 142 46.35 22.20 13.63
N VAL A 143 47.29 21.45 14.23
CA VAL A 143 47.00 20.12 14.79
C VAL A 143 46.05 20.22 15.99
N SER A 144 46.26 21.18 16.89
CA SER A 144 45.38 21.42 18.03
C SER A 144 43.96 21.79 17.61
N VAL A 145 43.80 22.64 16.59
CA VAL A 145 42.50 22.96 15.99
C VAL A 145 41.80 21.68 15.54
N ILE A 146 42.45 20.86 14.71
CA ILE A 146 41.84 19.62 14.20
C ILE A 146 41.44 18.69 15.34
N VAL A 147 42.33 18.47 16.32
CA VAL A 147 42.07 17.56 17.46
C VAL A 147 40.90 18.05 18.30
N ILE A 148 40.85 19.35 18.64
CA ILE A 148 39.75 19.91 19.42
C ILE A 148 38.45 19.88 18.65
N THR A 149 38.47 20.24 17.37
CA THR A 149 37.28 20.17 16.52
C THR A 149 36.75 18.74 16.48
N LEU A 150 37.60 17.71 16.37
CA LEU A 150 37.15 16.31 16.41
C LEU A 150 36.55 15.91 17.77
N ILE A 151 37.22 16.26 18.88
CA ILE A 151 36.74 15.94 20.23
C ILE A 151 35.40 16.64 20.50
N LEU A 152 35.31 17.94 20.24
CA LEU A 152 34.10 18.72 20.47
C LEU A 152 33.00 18.35 19.47
N SER A 153 33.33 17.98 18.24
CA SER A 153 32.37 17.43 17.27
C SER A 153 31.76 16.12 17.79
N TYR A 154 32.56 15.20 18.34
CA TYR A 154 32.05 13.97 18.96
C TYR A 154 31.05 14.28 20.08
N PHE A 155 31.40 15.16 21.03
CA PHE A 155 30.47 15.52 22.11
C PHE A 155 29.24 16.26 21.61
N THR A 156 29.38 17.15 20.63
CA THR A 156 28.26 17.90 20.03
C THR A 156 27.33 16.96 19.27
N LEU A 157 27.86 15.96 18.57
CA LEU A 157 27.07 14.96 17.85
C LEU A 157 26.36 14.01 18.83
N VAL A 158 27.08 13.49 19.84
CA VAL A 158 26.50 12.56 20.81
C VAL A 158 25.44 13.24 21.68
N LEU A 159 25.78 14.37 22.31
CA LEU A 159 24.90 15.06 23.26
C LEU A 159 23.89 15.98 22.56
N GLY A 160 24.28 16.59 21.44
CA GLY A 160 23.44 17.52 20.70
C GLY A 160 22.54 16.87 19.67
N GLU A 161 22.79 15.61 19.26
CA GLU A 161 21.97 14.98 18.22
C GLU A 161 21.55 13.54 18.56
N LEU A 162 22.49 12.62 18.75
CA LEU A 162 22.16 11.19 18.89
C LEU A 162 21.36 10.85 20.15
N VAL A 163 21.80 11.33 21.31
CA VAL A 163 21.11 11.06 22.59
C VAL A 163 19.70 11.67 22.60
N PRO A 164 19.50 12.95 22.22
CA PRO A 164 18.18 13.57 22.15
C PRO A 164 17.24 12.83 21.18
N LYS A 165 17.72 12.43 20.00
CA LYS A 165 16.93 11.65 19.04
C LYS A 165 16.48 10.31 19.63
N ARG A 166 17.37 9.58 20.31
CA ARG A 166 17.02 8.31 20.98
C ARG A 166 15.99 8.49 22.10
N ILE A 167 16.06 9.59 22.86
CA ILE A 167 15.07 9.92 23.89
C ILE A 167 13.71 10.23 23.25
N ALA A 168 13.72 11.04 22.17
CA ALA A 168 12.52 11.40 21.42
C ALA A 168 11.81 10.15 20.84
N MET A 169 12.55 9.18 20.29
CA MET A 169 11.96 7.93 19.80
C MET A 169 11.18 7.15 20.88
N LYS A 170 11.68 7.14 22.12
CA LYS A 170 11.02 6.42 23.22
C LYS A 170 9.87 7.19 23.87
N LYS A 171 9.88 8.53 23.78
CA LYS A 171 8.91 9.41 24.45
C LYS A 171 8.36 10.49 23.51
N GLY A 172 8.07 10.11 22.27
CA GLY A 172 7.72 11.03 21.18
C GLY A 172 6.57 11.96 21.54
N GLU A 173 5.44 11.41 22.01
CA GLU A 173 4.24 12.20 22.31
C GLU A 173 4.47 13.25 23.43
N SER A 174 5.19 12.90 24.49
CA SER A 174 5.49 13.82 25.59
C SER A 174 6.45 14.93 25.15
N VAL A 175 7.51 14.57 24.40
CA VAL A 175 8.49 15.52 23.87
C VAL A 175 7.83 16.45 22.86
N ALA A 176 7.04 15.92 21.93
CA ALA A 176 6.31 16.69 20.93
C ALA A 176 5.37 17.71 21.57
N ARG A 177 4.58 17.31 22.58
CA ARG A 177 3.68 18.22 23.30
C ARG A 177 4.40 19.33 24.07
N PHE A 178 5.69 19.17 24.36
CA PHE A 178 6.53 20.20 24.97
C PHE A 178 7.15 21.13 23.92
N VAL A 179 7.72 20.57 22.85
CA VAL A 179 8.47 21.32 21.81
C VAL A 179 7.59 21.92 20.71
N GLY A 180 6.38 21.38 20.50
CA GLY A 180 5.54 21.72 19.35
C GLY A 180 5.14 23.19 19.27
N GLY A 181 4.82 23.82 20.41
CA GLY A 181 4.51 25.25 20.46
C GLY A 181 5.70 26.13 20.04
N PRO A 182 6.87 26.01 20.70
CA PRO A 182 8.08 26.72 20.31
C PRO A 182 8.50 26.51 18.85
N VAL A 183 8.45 25.26 18.37
CA VAL A 183 8.81 24.92 16.99
C VAL A 183 7.84 25.56 15.98
N TYR A 184 6.54 25.53 16.25
CA TYR A 184 5.54 26.18 15.40
C TYR A 184 5.72 27.70 15.33
N ALA A 185 6.08 28.35 16.44
CA ALA A 185 6.42 29.77 16.43
C ALA A 185 7.67 30.03 15.57
N MET A 186 8.70 29.18 15.70
CA MET A 186 9.94 29.29 14.94
C MET A 186 9.72 29.09 13.43
N SER A 187 8.95 28.08 13.03
CA SER A 187 8.65 27.83 11.62
C SER A 187 7.91 29.00 10.97
N ARG A 188 7.07 29.72 11.72
CA ARG A 188 6.43 30.95 11.24
C ARG A 188 7.41 32.10 11.04
N ILE A 189 8.41 32.24 11.93
CA ILE A 189 9.45 33.27 11.82
C ILE A 189 10.38 32.98 10.64
N PHE A 190 10.76 31.72 10.44
CA PHE A 190 11.68 31.29 9.38
C PHE A 190 11.00 31.03 8.02
N LYS A 191 9.68 31.10 7.95
CA LYS A 191 8.88 30.95 6.72
C LYS A 191 9.44 31.69 5.49
N PRO A 192 9.87 32.97 5.54
CA PRO A 192 10.43 33.64 4.36
C PRO A 192 11.74 33.01 3.87
N ILE A 193 12.60 32.56 4.79
CA ILE A 193 13.88 31.90 4.47
C ILE A 193 13.59 30.53 3.86
N VAL A 194 12.69 29.76 4.47
CA VAL A 194 12.29 28.44 3.97
C VAL A 194 11.67 28.54 2.59
N SER A 195 10.79 29.52 2.35
CA SER A 195 10.18 29.75 1.03
C SER A 195 11.24 30.00 -0.07
N MET A 196 12.29 30.76 0.25
CA MET A 196 13.41 30.99 -0.67
C MET A 196 14.20 29.70 -0.97
N LEU A 197 14.39 28.85 0.04
CA LEU A 197 15.03 27.55 -0.13
C LEU A 197 14.16 26.60 -0.95
N THR A 198 12.86 26.50 -0.65
CA THR A 198 11.90 25.71 -1.44
C THR A 198 11.86 26.16 -2.89
N PHE A 199 11.89 27.48 -3.14
CA PHE A 199 12.01 28.00 -4.51
C PHE A 199 13.29 27.50 -5.20
N SER A 200 14.42 27.53 -4.49
CA SER A 200 15.71 27.05 -5.02
C SER A 200 15.67 25.55 -5.34
N VAL A 201 15.09 24.74 -4.45
CA VAL A 201 14.89 23.30 -4.66
C VAL A 201 14.00 23.04 -5.87
N ASN A 202 12.87 23.74 -5.98
CA ASN A 202 11.93 23.56 -7.09
C ASN A 202 12.53 23.96 -8.45
N VAL A 203 13.40 24.98 -8.48
CA VAL A 203 14.15 25.35 -9.69
C VAL A 203 15.09 24.22 -10.11
N VAL A 204 15.79 23.61 -9.15
CA VAL A 204 16.67 22.47 -9.42
C VAL A 204 15.87 21.25 -9.89
N LEU A 205 14.79 20.89 -9.20
CA LEU A 205 13.92 19.76 -9.58
C LEU A 205 13.38 19.90 -11.00
N ARG A 206 12.93 21.10 -11.38
CA ARG A 206 12.49 21.39 -12.75
C ARG A 206 13.62 21.28 -13.78
N LEU A 207 14.86 21.61 -13.41
CA LEU A 207 16.01 21.43 -14.29
C LEU A 207 16.27 19.94 -14.58
N PHE A 208 15.95 19.07 -13.64
CA PHE A 208 15.99 17.61 -13.80
C PHE A 208 14.71 17.01 -14.39
N GLY A 209 13.72 17.82 -14.77
CA GLY A 209 12.47 17.37 -15.36
C GLY A 209 11.48 16.75 -14.35
N ILE A 210 11.69 16.93 -13.05
CA ILE A 210 10.80 16.44 -11.99
C ILE A 210 9.78 17.54 -11.65
N ASP A 211 8.49 17.22 -11.65
CA ASP A 211 7.44 18.15 -11.21
C ASP A 211 7.33 18.13 -9.67
N PRO A 212 7.70 19.23 -8.97
CA PRO A 212 7.58 19.31 -7.50
C PRO A 212 6.13 19.41 -6.99
N LYS A 213 5.12 19.32 -7.87
CA LYS A 213 3.69 19.37 -7.54
C LYS A 213 2.90 18.14 -8.00
N ALA A 214 3.57 17.10 -8.47
CA ALA A 214 2.88 15.82 -8.64
C ALA A 214 2.43 15.35 -7.25
N ASP A 215 1.12 15.15 -7.05
CA ASP A 215 0.61 14.51 -5.85
C ASP A 215 1.01 13.03 -5.92
N ASP A 216 1.76 12.55 -4.94
CA ASP A 216 2.24 11.16 -4.84
C ASP A 216 1.18 10.20 -4.26
N GLU A 217 -0.05 10.66 -4.01
CA GLU A 217 -1.07 9.92 -3.24
C GLU A 217 -2.37 9.68 -4.02
N GLU A 218 -2.30 9.06 -5.19
CA GLU A 218 -3.44 8.29 -5.69
C GLU A 218 -3.29 6.86 -5.17
N VAL A 219 -3.96 6.55 -4.06
CA VAL A 219 -4.02 5.18 -3.52
C VAL A 219 -4.70 4.31 -4.56
N THR A 220 -3.95 3.36 -5.11
CA THR A 220 -4.47 2.42 -6.11
C THR A 220 -5.16 1.22 -5.46
N GLU A 221 -5.96 0.50 -6.23
CA GLU A 221 -6.53 -0.77 -5.80
C GLU A 221 -5.45 -1.76 -5.35
N ASP A 222 -4.34 -1.87 -6.11
CA ASP A 222 -3.18 -2.70 -5.76
C ASP A 222 -2.58 -2.35 -4.40
N GLU A 223 -2.55 -1.07 -4.03
CA GLU A 223 -2.06 -0.63 -2.72
C GLU A 223 -3.03 -1.03 -1.60
N ILE A 224 -4.34 -1.02 -1.86
CA ILE A 224 -5.35 -1.52 -0.92
C ILE A 224 -5.22 -3.03 -0.76
N ARG A 225 -5.08 -3.80 -1.85
CA ARG A 225 -4.85 -5.25 -1.78
C ARG A 225 -3.59 -5.57 -0.98
N MET A 226 -2.49 -4.87 -1.24
CA MET A 226 -1.25 -5.03 -0.46
C MET A 226 -1.46 -4.75 1.04
N MET A 227 -2.29 -3.77 1.40
CA MET A 227 -2.62 -3.51 2.81
C MET A 227 -3.44 -4.66 3.44
N VAL A 228 -4.35 -5.27 2.68
CA VAL A 228 -5.16 -6.43 3.11
C VAL A 228 -4.25 -7.65 3.29
N ASP A 229 -3.34 -7.92 2.35
CA ASP A 229 -2.35 -9.00 2.44
C ASP A 229 -1.49 -8.88 3.70
N ILE A 230 -0.93 -7.69 3.92
CA ILE A 230 -0.13 -7.39 5.11
C ILE A 230 -0.97 -7.55 6.39
N GLY A 231 -2.26 -7.22 6.33
CA GLY A 231 -3.22 -7.41 7.41
C GLY A 231 -3.46 -8.88 7.72
N GLY A 232 -3.65 -9.72 6.69
CA GLY A 232 -3.82 -11.16 6.78
C GLY A 232 -2.58 -11.86 7.36
N GLU A 233 -1.39 -11.59 6.83
CA GLU A 233 -0.13 -12.19 7.30
C GLU A 233 0.16 -11.87 8.79
N LYS A 234 -0.22 -10.67 9.24
CA LYS A 234 -0.03 -10.24 10.62
C LYS A 234 -1.14 -10.70 11.56
N GLY A 235 -2.13 -11.44 11.05
CA GLY A 235 -3.29 -11.93 11.80
C GLY A 235 -4.22 -10.81 12.28
N ALA A 236 -4.23 -9.67 11.61
CA ALA A 236 -5.16 -8.57 11.87
C ALA A 236 -6.49 -8.74 11.13
N ILE A 237 -6.49 -9.51 10.04
CA ILE A 237 -7.65 -9.86 9.21
C ILE A 237 -7.72 -11.40 9.18
N GLU A 238 -8.91 -11.96 9.40
CA GLU A 238 -9.12 -13.41 9.31
C GLU A 238 -9.12 -13.89 7.85
N GLN A 239 -8.77 -15.14 7.60
CA GLN A 239 -8.67 -15.67 6.22
C GLN A 239 -9.98 -15.53 5.43
N SER A 240 -11.13 -15.81 6.06
CA SER A 240 -12.44 -15.63 5.44
C SER A 240 -12.78 -14.17 5.14
N GLU A 241 -12.25 -13.23 5.93
CA GLU A 241 -12.43 -11.79 5.65
C GLU A 241 -11.53 -11.35 4.50
N HIS A 242 -10.33 -11.92 4.39
CA HIS A 242 -9.43 -11.67 3.25
C HIS A 242 -10.07 -12.14 1.94
N GLU A 243 -10.57 -13.38 1.90
CA GLU A 243 -11.25 -13.95 0.73
C GLU A 243 -12.44 -13.09 0.31
N MET A 244 -13.32 -12.70 1.24
CA MET A 244 -14.44 -11.82 0.94
C MET A 244 -14.00 -10.46 0.37
N ILE A 245 -12.87 -9.91 0.82
CA ILE A 245 -12.36 -8.63 0.30
C ILE A 245 -11.86 -8.80 -1.14
N GLU A 246 -11.16 -9.89 -1.44
CA GLU A 246 -10.69 -10.17 -2.80
C GLU A 246 -11.87 -10.41 -3.74
N ASN A 247 -12.83 -11.21 -3.31
CA ASN A 247 -14.07 -11.46 -4.05
C ASN A 247 -14.84 -10.16 -4.35
N ILE A 248 -14.81 -9.15 -3.48
CA ILE A 248 -15.43 -7.83 -3.77
C ILE A 248 -14.71 -7.12 -4.93
N PHE A 249 -13.39 -7.21 -5.02
CA PHE A 249 -12.64 -6.64 -6.13
C PHE A 249 -12.91 -7.38 -7.44
N GLU A 250 -12.97 -8.72 -7.39
CA GLU A 250 -13.32 -9.56 -8.55
C GLU A 250 -14.74 -9.32 -9.01
N PHE A 251 -15.70 -9.32 -8.07
CA PHE A 251 -17.10 -9.01 -8.33
C PHE A 251 -17.25 -7.70 -9.11
N ASN A 252 -16.54 -6.63 -8.74
CA ASN A 252 -16.59 -5.36 -9.45
C ASN A 252 -16.06 -5.42 -10.92
N ASN A 253 -15.29 -6.45 -11.28
CA ASN A 253 -14.77 -6.67 -12.62
C ASN A 253 -15.58 -7.70 -13.44
N MET A 254 -16.53 -8.40 -12.82
CA MET A 254 -17.40 -9.38 -13.47
C MET A 254 -18.61 -8.74 -14.14
N THR A 255 -19.20 -9.49 -15.07
CA THR A 255 -20.43 -9.15 -15.78
C THR A 255 -21.53 -10.17 -15.50
N ALA A 256 -22.77 -9.85 -15.89
CA ALA A 256 -23.87 -10.80 -15.78
C ALA A 256 -23.62 -12.10 -16.56
N ALA A 257 -22.83 -12.07 -17.63
CA ALA A 257 -22.46 -13.27 -18.38
C ALA A 257 -21.58 -14.24 -17.57
N ASP A 258 -20.75 -13.71 -16.66
CA ASP A 258 -19.80 -14.50 -15.88
C ASP A 258 -20.48 -15.26 -14.74
N CYS A 259 -21.57 -14.69 -14.18
CA CYS A 259 -22.27 -15.22 -13.00
C CYS A 259 -23.66 -15.81 -13.30
N MET A 260 -24.11 -15.83 -14.57
CA MET A 260 -25.47 -16.32 -14.89
C MET A 260 -25.56 -17.84 -14.93
N VAL A 261 -26.72 -18.35 -14.55
CA VAL A 261 -27.14 -19.72 -14.91
C VAL A 261 -27.40 -19.75 -16.41
N HIS A 262 -26.55 -20.48 -17.13
CA HIS A 262 -26.61 -20.59 -18.58
C HIS A 262 -27.94 -21.20 -19.05
N ARG A 263 -28.44 -20.78 -20.22
CA ARG A 263 -29.75 -21.21 -20.78
C ARG A 263 -29.98 -22.72 -20.84
N THR A 264 -28.92 -23.52 -20.87
CA THR A 264 -28.97 -24.99 -20.89
C THR A 264 -29.44 -25.58 -19.57
N ASP A 265 -29.17 -24.88 -18.47
CA ASP A 265 -29.43 -25.33 -17.10
C ASP A 265 -30.65 -24.63 -16.49
N VAL A 266 -31.34 -23.80 -17.29
CA VAL A 266 -32.56 -23.09 -16.88
C VAL A 266 -33.74 -24.05 -16.81
N THR A 267 -34.32 -24.18 -15.61
CA THR A 267 -35.60 -24.84 -15.42
C THR A 267 -36.74 -23.83 -15.63
N ALA A 268 -37.58 -24.06 -16.65
CA ALA A 268 -38.66 -23.17 -17.06
C ALA A 268 -39.93 -23.95 -17.44
N PHE A 269 -41.07 -23.24 -17.49
CA PHE A 269 -42.38 -23.80 -17.89
C PHE A 269 -42.85 -23.24 -19.22
N GLN A 270 -43.53 -24.07 -20.01
CA GLN A 270 -44.31 -23.60 -21.14
C GLN A 270 -45.68 -23.09 -20.65
N VAL A 271 -46.23 -22.07 -21.32
CA VAL A 271 -47.53 -21.46 -20.96
C VAL A 271 -48.68 -22.49 -20.85
N ASP A 272 -48.62 -23.55 -21.66
CA ASP A 272 -49.66 -24.57 -21.77
C ASP A 272 -49.32 -25.87 -21.00
N ASP A 273 -48.28 -25.87 -20.16
CA ASP A 273 -47.92 -27.03 -19.34
C ASP A 273 -49.06 -27.45 -18.42
N ASP A 274 -49.20 -28.77 -18.23
CA ASP A 274 -50.27 -29.31 -17.41
C ASP A 274 -49.98 -29.16 -15.90
N ASP A 275 -51.06 -29.11 -15.10
CA ASP A 275 -50.97 -28.90 -13.65
C ASP A 275 -50.07 -29.94 -12.96
N ASP A 276 -50.09 -31.20 -13.44
CA ASP A 276 -49.38 -32.33 -12.82
C ASP A 276 -47.88 -32.25 -13.14
N GLU A 277 -47.52 -31.85 -14.36
CA GLU A 277 -46.16 -31.57 -14.80
C GLU A 277 -45.54 -30.41 -14.02
N VAL A 278 -46.23 -29.26 -13.97
CA VAL A 278 -45.76 -28.07 -13.24
C VAL A 278 -45.56 -28.40 -11.76
N LEU A 279 -46.52 -29.12 -11.16
CA LEU A 279 -46.40 -29.52 -9.75
C LEU A 279 -45.24 -30.50 -9.54
N ARG A 280 -45.02 -31.44 -10.46
CA ARG A 280 -43.90 -32.38 -10.39
C ARG A 280 -42.56 -31.64 -10.42
N VAL A 281 -42.35 -30.76 -11.39
CA VAL A 281 -41.10 -29.98 -11.52
C VAL A 281 -40.86 -29.08 -10.31
N ILE A 282 -41.91 -28.42 -9.78
CA ILE A 282 -41.77 -27.60 -8.56
C ILE A 282 -41.31 -28.45 -7.37
N LEU A 283 -41.85 -29.66 -7.22
CA LEU A 283 -41.49 -30.56 -6.12
C LEU A 283 -40.11 -31.19 -6.29
N GLU A 284 -39.70 -31.48 -7.51
CA GLU A 284 -38.40 -32.09 -7.82
C GLU A 284 -37.25 -31.08 -7.73
N SER A 285 -37.43 -29.87 -8.27
CA SER A 285 -36.36 -28.86 -8.31
C SER A 285 -36.29 -28.01 -7.03
N GLY A 286 -37.40 -27.83 -6.30
CA GLY A 286 -37.43 -27.03 -5.08
C GLY A 286 -37.28 -25.51 -5.29
N LEU A 287 -37.17 -25.03 -6.53
CA LEU A 287 -36.91 -23.62 -6.81
C LEU A 287 -38.12 -22.73 -6.48
N SER A 288 -37.83 -21.47 -6.17
CA SER A 288 -38.85 -20.47 -5.81
C SER A 288 -39.48 -19.76 -7.01
N ARG A 289 -38.74 -19.66 -8.12
CA ARG A 289 -39.11 -18.84 -9.29
C ARG A 289 -38.73 -19.56 -10.58
N TYR A 290 -39.61 -19.51 -11.57
CA TYR A 290 -39.43 -20.18 -12.84
C TYR A 290 -39.79 -19.22 -13.98
N PRO A 291 -38.94 -19.08 -15.01
CA PRO A 291 -39.33 -18.43 -16.24
C PRO A 291 -40.48 -19.20 -16.90
N VAL A 292 -41.41 -18.47 -17.52
CA VAL A 292 -42.50 -19.05 -18.31
C VAL A 292 -42.42 -18.55 -19.74
N TYR A 293 -42.38 -19.46 -20.70
CA TYR A 293 -42.19 -19.18 -22.11
C TYR A 293 -43.34 -19.74 -22.97
N ASP A 294 -43.48 -19.24 -24.20
CA ASP A 294 -44.55 -19.65 -25.12
C ASP A 294 -44.06 -20.60 -26.22
N GLU A 295 -43.27 -20.11 -27.19
CA GLU A 295 -42.72 -20.94 -28.27
C GLU A 295 -41.39 -21.60 -27.88
N ASP A 296 -40.45 -20.82 -27.35
CA ASP A 296 -39.13 -21.25 -26.90
C ASP A 296 -38.60 -20.34 -25.79
N LEU A 297 -37.44 -20.68 -25.23
CA LEU A 297 -36.81 -19.89 -24.16
C LEU A 297 -36.43 -18.46 -24.58
N ASP A 298 -36.42 -18.13 -25.87
CA ASP A 298 -36.17 -16.76 -26.33
C ASP A 298 -37.46 -15.90 -26.24
N ASP A 299 -38.63 -16.51 -26.01
CA ASP A 299 -39.93 -15.85 -25.80
C ASP A 299 -40.47 -15.97 -24.37
N ILE A 300 -39.73 -15.40 -23.41
CA ILE A 300 -40.13 -15.35 -21.99
C ILE A 300 -41.30 -14.38 -21.77
N LYS A 301 -42.45 -14.90 -21.34
CA LYS A 301 -43.66 -14.11 -21.01
C LYS A 301 -43.62 -13.51 -19.61
N GLY A 302 -42.95 -14.16 -18.68
CA GLY A 302 -42.84 -13.71 -17.30
C GLY A 302 -42.25 -14.74 -16.36
N ILE A 303 -42.32 -14.46 -15.07
CA ILE A 303 -41.79 -15.31 -14.00
C ILE A 303 -42.94 -15.81 -13.13
N LEU A 304 -43.04 -17.12 -12.97
CA LEU A 304 -43.94 -17.78 -12.04
C LEU A 304 -43.28 -17.89 -10.67
N ASN A 305 -44.01 -17.56 -9.61
CA ASN A 305 -43.60 -17.85 -8.24
C ASN A 305 -44.26 -19.15 -7.78
N SER A 306 -43.48 -20.15 -7.37
CA SER A 306 -44.02 -21.46 -6.98
C SER A 306 -44.98 -21.36 -5.80
N ARG A 307 -44.73 -20.47 -4.84
CA ARG A 307 -45.65 -20.25 -3.70
C ARG A 307 -47.00 -19.73 -4.19
N ASP A 308 -47.03 -18.79 -5.12
CA ASP A 308 -48.28 -18.25 -5.66
C ASP A 308 -49.07 -19.34 -6.40
N TYR A 309 -48.38 -20.16 -7.22
CA TYR A 309 -48.96 -21.32 -7.90
C TYR A 309 -49.56 -22.35 -6.92
N LEU A 310 -48.78 -22.76 -5.91
CA LEU A 310 -49.21 -23.74 -4.92
C LEU A 310 -50.41 -23.24 -4.08
N ILE A 311 -50.45 -21.95 -3.74
CA ILE A 311 -51.57 -21.34 -3.02
C ILE A 311 -52.85 -21.33 -3.89
N ASP A 312 -52.74 -20.99 -5.17
CA ASP A 312 -53.87 -21.01 -6.11
C ASP A 312 -54.46 -22.42 -6.23
N ARG A 313 -53.61 -23.44 -6.43
CA ARG A 313 -54.02 -24.84 -6.55
C ARG A 313 -54.62 -25.36 -5.24
N ALA A 314 -54.07 -24.97 -4.09
CA ALA A 314 -54.63 -25.33 -2.79
C ALA A 314 -56.03 -24.74 -2.52
N ARG A 315 -56.37 -23.60 -3.16
CA ARG A 315 -57.71 -22.99 -3.10
C ARG A 315 -58.69 -23.57 -4.13
N GLY A 316 -58.20 -24.36 -5.09
CA GLY A 316 -58.99 -24.94 -6.17
C GLY A 316 -59.38 -23.96 -7.27
N GLU A 317 -58.69 -22.82 -7.37
CA GLU A 317 -58.99 -21.75 -8.35
C GLU A 317 -58.54 -22.14 -9.78
N LYS A 318 -57.46 -22.92 -9.90
CA LYS A 318 -56.93 -23.43 -11.18
C LYS A 318 -56.69 -22.33 -12.22
N THR A 319 -56.15 -21.21 -11.76
CA THR A 319 -55.83 -20.07 -12.62
C THR A 319 -54.78 -20.48 -13.68
N PRO A 320 -54.93 -20.09 -14.96
CA PRO A 320 -53.93 -20.33 -16.00
C PRO A 320 -52.58 -19.69 -15.65
N LEU A 321 -51.47 -20.28 -16.13
CA LEU A 321 -50.13 -19.76 -15.87
C LEU A 321 -49.96 -18.30 -16.34
N THR A 322 -50.55 -17.95 -17.48
CA THR A 322 -50.53 -16.58 -18.04
C THR A 322 -51.01 -15.50 -17.07
N ASP A 323 -51.91 -15.85 -16.15
CA ASP A 323 -52.51 -14.92 -15.21
C ASP A 323 -51.80 -14.94 -13.84
N LEU A 324 -50.94 -15.93 -13.60
CA LEU A 324 -50.14 -16.09 -12.39
C LEU A 324 -48.72 -15.52 -12.52
N ILE A 325 -48.22 -15.36 -13.74
CA ILE A 325 -46.88 -14.83 -14.00
C ILE A 325 -46.76 -13.34 -13.72
N ARG A 326 -45.56 -12.92 -13.32
CA ARG A 326 -45.19 -11.52 -13.14
C ARG A 326 -44.23 -11.09 -14.26
N PRO A 327 -44.15 -9.78 -14.61
CA PRO A 327 -43.24 -9.31 -15.64
C PRO A 327 -41.78 -9.70 -15.33
N ALA A 328 -41.09 -10.28 -16.33
CA ALA A 328 -39.67 -10.57 -16.23
C ALA A 328 -38.83 -9.28 -16.33
N TYR A 329 -37.70 -9.27 -15.62
CA TYR A 329 -36.73 -8.18 -15.68
C TYR A 329 -35.57 -8.63 -16.56
N PHE A 330 -35.31 -7.89 -17.64
CA PHE A 330 -34.30 -8.25 -18.63
C PHE A 330 -33.06 -7.37 -18.49
N VAL A 331 -31.88 -7.99 -18.62
CA VAL A 331 -30.58 -7.32 -18.55
C VAL A 331 -29.64 -7.87 -19.63
N PRO A 332 -28.75 -7.05 -20.20
CA PRO A 332 -27.77 -7.54 -21.18
C PRO A 332 -26.67 -8.33 -20.47
N GLU A 333 -26.04 -9.27 -21.17
CA GLU A 333 -24.84 -10.01 -20.72
C GLU A 333 -23.73 -9.11 -20.17
N THR A 334 -23.54 -7.94 -20.79
CA THR A 334 -22.42 -7.04 -20.51
C THR A 334 -22.61 -6.13 -19.28
N VAL A 335 -23.74 -6.23 -18.56
CA VAL A 335 -23.95 -5.37 -17.38
C VAL A 335 -23.00 -5.79 -16.26
N ALA A 336 -22.37 -4.83 -15.60
CA ALA A 336 -21.53 -5.11 -14.43
C ALA A 336 -22.37 -5.66 -13.28
N THR A 337 -21.85 -6.67 -12.57
CA THR A 337 -22.54 -7.33 -11.46
C THR A 337 -22.86 -6.35 -10.31
N ASP A 338 -22.00 -5.37 -10.03
CA ASP A 338 -22.20 -4.36 -8.99
C ASP A 338 -23.38 -3.42 -9.31
N GLU A 339 -23.52 -3.04 -10.58
CA GLU A 339 -24.64 -2.27 -11.10
C GLU A 339 -25.92 -3.11 -11.05
N LEU A 340 -25.85 -4.35 -11.55
CA LEU A 340 -26.97 -5.29 -11.57
C LEU A 340 -27.51 -5.56 -10.17
N PHE A 341 -26.64 -5.86 -9.21
CA PHE A 341 -26.99 -6.10 -7.81
C PHE A 341 -27.74 -4.89 -7.22
N ARG A 342 -27.20 -3.68 -7.40
CA ARG A 342 -27.84 -2.44 -6.92
C ARG A 342 -29.19 -2.20 -7.58
N ASP A 343 -29.33 -2.48 -8.87
CA ASP A 343 -30.58 -2.28 -9.60
C ASP A 343 -31.66 -3.31 -9.20
N MET A 344 -31.28 -4.58 -9.05
CA MET A 344 -32.14 -5.64 -8.52
C MET A 344 -32.61 -5.33 -7.10
N GLN A 345 -31.72 -4.86 -6.22
CA GLN A 345 -32.07 -4.42 -4.86
C GLN A 345 -33.06 -3.25 -4.85
N LYS A 346 -32.82 -2.19 -5.65
CA LYS A 346 -33.72 -1.03 -5.73
C LYS A 346 -35.11 -1.42 -6.24
N ARG A 347 -35.17 -2.29 -7.24
CA ARG A 347 -36.42 -2.76 -7.87
C ARG A 347 -37.10 -3.85 -7.06
N LYS A 348 -36.41 -4.47 -6.10
CA LYS A 348 -36.85 -5.65 -5.35
C LYS A 348 -37.15 -6.84 -6.28
N ASN A 349 -36.35 -6.96 -7.33
CA ASN A 349 -36.35 -8.11 -8.22
C ASN A 349 -35.29 -9.10 -7.73
N HIS A 350 -35.65 -10.38 -7.66
CA HIS A 350 -34.77 -11.46 -7.19
C HIS A 350 -34.28 -12.36 -8.33
N LEU A 351 -34.77 -12.16 -9.55
CA LEU A 351 -34.39 -12.91 -10.73
C LEU A 351 -34.45 -11.97 -11.92
N ALA A 352 -33.41 -12.02 -12.75
CA ALA A 352 -33.31 -11.32 -14.02
C ALA A 352 -33.04 -12.33 -15.13
N ILE A 353 -33.60 -12.08 -16.31
CA ILE A 353 -33.32 -12.84 -17.53
C ILE A 353 -32.19 -12.12 -18.26
N VAL A 354 -31.12 -12.85 -18.57
CA VAL A 354 -29.97 -12.32 -19.27
C VAL A 354 -30.15 -12.56 -20.77
N VAL A 355 -29.96 -11.50 -21.56
CA VAL A 355 -30.18 -11.53 -23.01
C VAL A 355 -28.93 -11.13 -23.78
N ASP A 356 -28.74 -11.75 -24.96
CA ASP A 356 -27.69 -11.43 -25.91
C ASP A 356 -28.04 -10.17 -26.75
N GLU A 357 -27.14 -9.77 -27.65
CA GLU A 357 -27.34 -8.60 -28.52
C GLU A 357 -28.39 -8.81 -29.61
N TYR A 358 -28.78 -10.04 -29.86
CA TYR A 358 -29.81 -10.42 -30.82
C TYR A 358 -31.20 -10.53 -30.16
N GLY A 359 -31.26 -10.42 -28.83
CA GLY A 359 -32.47 -10.52 -28.02
C GLY A 359 -32.85 -11.95 -27.65
N GLY A 360 -31.96 -12.92 -27.87
CA GLY A 360 -32.10 -14.29 -27.38
C GLY A 360 -31.83 -14.38 -25.88
N THR A 361 -32.37 -15.40 -25.23
CA THR A 361 -32.11 -15.66 -23.81
C THR A 361 -30.79 -16.42 -23.68
N SER A 362 -29.84 -15.80 -22.98
CA SER A 362 -28.54 -16.39 -22.66
C SER A 362 -28.58 -17.19 -21.37
N GLY A 363 -29.45 -16.77 -20.44
CA GLY A 363 -29.55 -17.39 -19.13
C GLY A 363 -30.45 -16.60 -18.18
N LEU A 364 -30.30 -16.88 -16.90
CA LEU A 364 -30.89 -16.09 -15.82
C LEU A 364 -29.87 -15.88 -14.71
N ILE A 365 -30.10 -14.86 -13.90
CA ILE A 365 -29.27 -14.55 -12.74
C ILE A 365 -30.15 -14.12 -11.58
N THR A 366 -29.85 -14.63 -10.39
CA THR A 366 -30.56 -14.35 -9.16
C THR A 366 -29.79 -13.38 -8.27
N LEU A 367 -30.46 -12.85 -7.24
CA LEU A 367 -29.77 -12.00 -6.27
C LEU A 367 -28.85 -12.85 -5.40
N GLU A 368 -29.22 -14.11 -5.21
CA GLU A 368 -28.51 -15.12 -4.46
C GLU A 368 -27.17 -15.45 -5.15
N ASP A 369 -27.17 -15.71 -6.47
CA ASP A 369 -25.95 -15.94 -7.27
C ASP A 369 -24.97 -14.75 -7.14
N LEU A 370 -25.47 -13.52 -7.22
CA LEU A 370 -24.64 -12.31 -7.08
C LEU A 370 -24.03 -12.14 -5.67
N VAL A 371 -24.67 -12.71 -4.64
CA VAL A 371 -24.16 -12.66 -3.26
C VAL A 371 -23.15 -13.78 -3.02
N GLU A 372 -23.37 -14.94 -3.63
CA GLU A 372 -22.48 -16.09 -3.58
C GLU A 372 -21.09 -15.73 -4.11
N GLU A 373 -20.99 -14.98 -5.20
CA GLU A 373 -19.70 -14.47 -5.71
C GLU A 373 -18.90 -13.67 -4.67
N ILE A 374 -19.56 -12.98 -3.74
CA ILE A 374 -18.89 -12.18 -2.70
C ILE A 374 -18.55 -13.02 -1.47
N VAL A 375 -19.48 -13.89 -1.06
CA VAL A 375 -19.43 -14.60 0.23
C VAL A 375 -18.78 -15.99 0.10
N GLY A 376 -18.68 -16.53 -1.11
CA GLY A 376 -18.39 -17.94 -1.38
C GLY A 376 -19.62 -18.82 -1.17
N ASP A 377 -19.46 -20.14 -1.42
CA ASP A 377 -20.55 -21.13 -1.38
C ASP A 377 -21.40 -21.05 -0.12
N ILE A 378 -22.65 -20.60 -0.28
CA ILE A 378 -23.65 -20.62 0.79
C ILE A 378 -24.49 -21.88 0.61
N ASN A 379 -24.02 -23.00 1.16
CA ASN A 379 -24.76 -24.26 1.17
C ASN A 379 -26.18 -24.04 1.73
N ASP A 380 -27.21 -24.33 0.92
CA ASP A 380 -28.61 -24.25 1.33
C ASP A 380 -28.94 -25.46 2.24
N GLU A 381 -29.89 -25.30 3.16
CA GLU A 381 -30.35 -26.38 4.05
C GLU A 381 -30.97 -27.57 3.29
N TYR A 382 -31.32 -27.35 2.02
CA TYR A 382 -31.91 -28.33 1.11
C TYR A 382 -30.94 -28.91 0.09
N ASP A 383 -29.69 -28.43 0.06
CA ASP A 383 -28.69 -29.05 -0.79
C ASP A 383 -28.45 -30.48 -0.31
N PRO A 384 -28.54 -31.49 -1.20
CA PRO A 384 -28.20 -32.84 -0.83
C PRO A 384 -26.75 -32.80 -0.38
N GLN A 385 -26.50 -32.98 0.93
CA GLN A 385 -25.17 -32.99 1.57
C GLN A 385 -24.11 -33.34 0.54
N THR A 386 -23.41 -32.32 0.05
CA THR A 386 -22.53 -32.43 -1.12
C THR A 386 -21.64 -33.65 -0.89
N GLU A 387 -21.80 -34.67 -1.74
CA GLU A 387 -20.79 -35.72 -1.82
C GLU A 387 -19.50 -34.98 -2.10
N GLN A 388 -18.60 -34.87 -1.12
CA GLN A 388 -17.39 -34.05 -1.21
C GLN A 388 -16.78 -34.24 -2.60
N ASP A 389 -16.53 -33.14 -3.32
CA ASP A 389 -16.05 -33.21 -4.70
C ASP A 389 -14.68 -33.88 -4.80
N ILE A 390 -13.96 -33.97 -3.66
CA ILE A 390 -12.75 -34.75 -3.47
C ILE A 390 -12.92 -35.64 -2.23
N GLN A 391 -12.88 -36.96 -2.42
CA GLN A 391 -12.97 -37.96 -1.34
C GLN A 391 -11.73 -38.82 -1.31
N GLU A 392 -11.00 -38.84 -0.19
CA GLU A 392 -9.91 -39.78 0.01
C GLU A 392 -10.46 -41.20 0.23
N ILE A 393 -10.20 -42.09 -0.72
CA ILE A 393 -10.69 -43.49 -0.70
C ILE A 393 -9.59 -44.51 -0.34
N GLY A 394 -8.32 -44.08 -0.29
CA GLY A 394 -7.17 -44.90 0.11
C GLY A 394 -5.86 -44.12 0.11
N GLU A 395 -4.75 -44.76 0.49
CA GLU A 395 -3.43 -44.10 0.48
C GLU A 395 -3.10 -43.53 -0.92
N ASN A 396 -2.98 -42.21 -1.01
CA ASN A 396 -2.73 -41.46 -2.24
C ASN A 396 -3.79 -41.69 -3.34
N THR A 397 -5.01 -42.08 -2.98
CA THR A 397 -6.08 -42.38 -3.95
C THR A 397 -7.35 -41.62 -3.57
N TYR A 398 -7.85 -40.83 -4.50
CA TYR A 398 -8.94 -39.88 -4.29
C TYR A 398 -10.01 -40.09 -5.35
N ARG A 399 -11.27 -40.09 -4.96
CA ARG A 399 -12.40 -40.01 -5.88
C ARG A 399 -12.75 -38.53 -6.05
N VAL A 400 -12.72 -38.05 -7.28
CA VAL A 400 -12.82 -36.62 -7.61
C VAL A 400 -13.91 -36.39 -8.65
N ALA A 401 -14.72 -35.36 -8.45
CA ALA A 401 -15.71 -34.94 -9.44
C ALA A 401 -15.01 -34.27 -10.65
N GLY A 402 -15.50 -34.53 -11.86
CA GLY A 402 -14.88 -33.96 -13.07
C GLY A 402 -15.04 -32.45 -13.22
N SER A 403 -15.93 -31.83 -12.43
CA SER A 403 -16.12 -30.38 -12.32
C SER A 403 -15.04 -29.67 -11.49
N VAL A 404 -14.29 -30.39 -10.66
CA VAL A 404 -13.28 -29.80 -9.76
C VAL A 404 -12.23 -29.05 -10.55
N GLU A 405 -11.93 -27.82 -10.12
CA GLU A 405 -10.90 -26.98 -10.72
C GLU A 405 -9.50 -27.54 -10.50
N ILE A 406 -8.60 -27.32 -11.47
CA ILE A 406 -7.22 -27.81 -11.40
C ILE A 406 -6.46 -27.20 -10.22
N GLU A 407 -6.75 -25.94 -9.87
CA GLU A 407 -6.13 -25.26 -8.71
C GLU A 407 -6.54 -25.93 -7.40
N THR A 408 -7.85 -26.12 -7.18
CA THR A 408 -8.38 -26.84 -6.01
C THR A 408 -7.83 -28.27 -5.92
N LEU A 409 -7.74 -28.97 -7.05
CA LEU A 409 -7.18 -30.31 -7.12
C LEU A 409 -5.68 -30.33 -6.79
N SER A 410 -4.93 -29.35 -7.30
CA SER A 410 -3.50 -29.17 -7.09
C SER A 410 -3.18 -28.97 -5.60
N GLU A 411 -3.95 -28.12 -4.92
CA GLU A 411 -3.83 -27.86 -3.49
C GLU A 411 -4.21 -29.09 -2.65
N ALA A 412 -5.34 -29.73 -2.97
CA ALA A 412 -5.84 -30.88 -2.22
C ALA A 412 -4.89 -32.10 -2.28
N LEU A 413 -4.20 -32.28 -3.41
CA LEU A 413 -3.31 -33.40 -3.66
C LEU A 413 -1.83 -33.08 -3.40
N ASP A 414 -1.48 -31.83 -3.07
CA ASP A 414 -0.11 -31.32 -2.90
C ASP A 414 0.81 -31.65 -4.10
N VAL A 415 0.27 -31.50 -5.31
CA VAL A 415 0.99 -31.73 -6.58
C VAL A 415 0.97 -30.47 -7.43
N LYS A 416 2.06 -30.18 -8.15
CA LYS A 416 2.08 -29.05 -9.09
C LYS A 416 1.44 -29.46 -10.42
N LEU A 417 0.17 -29.11 -10.61
CA LEU A 417 -0.51 -29.24 -11.89
C LEU A 417 -0.34 -27.95 -12.71
N PRO A 418 -0.23 -28.04 -14.05
CA PRO A 418 -0.18 -26.86 -14.89
C PRO A 418 -1.55 -26.17 -14.91
N THR A 419 -1.58 -24.93 -14.43
CA THR A 419 -2.76 -24.04 -14.45
C THR A 419 -2.79 -23.13 -15.69
N ASP A 420 -1.70 -23.10 -16.47
CA ASP A 420 -1.54 -22.25 -17.67
C ASP A 420 -2.11 -22.89 -18.97
N GLU A 421 -2.69 -24.09 -18.90
CA GLU A 421 -3.19 -24.82 -20.08
C GLU A 421 -4.68 -24.51 -20.37
N GLU A 422 -5.18 -24.82 -21.58
CA GLU A 422 -6.55 -24.46 -22.06
C GLU A 422 -7.72 -25.16 -21.32
N TYR A 423 -7.48 -25.71 -20.12
CA TYR A 423 -8.47 -26.41 -19.31
C TYR A 423 -8.46 -25.93 -17.86
N LEU A 424 -9.65 -25.71 -17.29
CA LEU A 424 -9.82 -25.20 -15.94
C LEU A 424 -10.17 -26.31 -14.92
N THR A 425 -10.69 -27.46 -15.38
CA THR A 425 -11.21 -28.53 -14.52
C THR A 425 -10.54 -29.88 -14.77
N LEU A 426 -10.66 -30.83 -13.83
CA LEU A 426 -10.20 -32.22 -13.98
C LEU A 426 -10.77 -32.87 -15.25
N GLY A 427 -12.05 -32.66 -15.53
CA GLY A 427 -12.68 -33.11 -16.76
C GLY A 427 -11.99 -32.54 -17.99
N GLY A 428 -11.70 -31.23 -17.99
CA GLY A 428 -10.96 -30.57 -19.05
C GLY A 428 -9.56 -31.17 -19.26
N LEU A 429 -8.82 -31.41 -18.18
CA LEU A 429 -7.50 -32.05 -18.21
C LEU A 429 -7.56 -33.46 -18.83
N ILE A 430 -8.55 -34.27 -18.43
CA ILE A 430 -8.76 -35.62 -18.98
C ILE A 430 -9.05 -35.53 -20.48
N TYR A 431 -9.91 -34.59 -20.89
CA TYR A 431 -10.26 -34.38 -22.29
C TYR A 431 -9.08 -33.94 -23.15
N ALA A 432 -8.18 -33.10 -22.61
CA ALA A 432 -6.97 -32.67 -23.31
C ALA A 432 -6.04 -33.84 -23.68
N GLN A 433 -6.11 -34.95 -22.93
CA GLN A 433 -5.32 -36.17 -23.21
C GLN A 433 -6.02 -37.13 -24.18
N LEU A 434 -7.29 -36.91 -24.51
CA LEU A 434 -8.07 -37.79 -25.37
C LEU A 434 -8.06 -37.31 -26.83
N SER A 435 -7.88 -38.26 -27.76
CA SER A 435 -8.02 -37.99 -29.21
C SER A 435 -9.45 -38.19 -29.73
N THR A 436 -10.37 -38.63 -28.87
CA THR A 436 -11.77 -38.94 -29.22
C THR A 436 -12.69 -38.66 -28.04
N ILE A 437 -13.91 -38.18 -28.30
CA ILE A 437 -14.93 -37.96 -27.27
C ILE A 437 -15.42 -39.32 -26.74
N PRO A 438 -15.30 -39.62 -25.43
CA PRO A 438 -15.80 -40.85 -24.83
C PRO A 438 -17.33 -40.89 -24.85
N LYS A 439 -17.89 -42.10 -24.92
CA LYS A 439 -19.34 -42.29 -24.83
C LYS A 439 -19.78 -42.34 -23.38
N ASP A 440 -21.04 -42.01 -23.14
CA ASP A 440 -21.65 -42.15 -21.81
C ASP A 440 -21.51 -43.58 -21.27
N GLY A 441 -21.12 -43.68 -20.00
CA GLY A 441 -20.83 -44.93 -19.29
C GLY A 441 -19.48 -45.58 -19.65
N GLN A 442 -18.64 -44.95 -20.47
CA GLN A 442 -17.33 -45.48 -20.82
C GLN A 442 -16.31 -45.21 -19.70
N GLN A 443 -15.64 -46.26 -19.23
CA GLN A 443 -14.53 -46.19 -18.27
C GLN A 443 -13.19 -46.38 -18.99
N PHE A 444 -12.18 -45.61 -18.59
CA PHE A 444 -10.84 -45.66 -19.17
C PHE A 444 -9.80 -45.01 -18.25
N ASP A 445 -8.53 -45.33 -18.47
CA ASP A 445 -7.40 -44.81 -17.72
C ASP A 445 -6.65 -43.73 -18.51
N VAL A 446 -6.22 -42.66 -17.82
CA VAL A 446 -5.37 -41.59 -18.34
C VAL A 446 -4.23 -41.36 -17.36
N SER A 447 -3.01 -41.19 -17.86
CA SER A 447 -1.84 -40.85 -17.02
C SER A 447 -1.24 -39.54 -17.51
N CYS A 448 -1.21 -38.53 -16.64
CA CYS A 448 -0.66 -37.21 -16.96
C CYS A 448 -0.14 -36.51 -15.69
N HIS A 449 0.93 -35.73 -15.82
CA HIS A 449 1.51 -34.89 -14.74
C HIS A 449 1.74 -35.60 -13.39
N GLY A 450 2.09 -36.89 -13.40
CA GLY A 450 2.32 -37.68 -12.17
C GLY A 450 1.04 -38.21 -11.50
N LEU A 451 -0.10 -38.11 -12.18
CA LEU A 451 -1.38 -38.67 -11.77
C LEU A 451 -1.75 -39.89 -12.64
N GLU A 452 -2.19 -40.97 -12.00
CA GLU A 452 -2.95 -42.04 -12.63
C GLU A 452 -4.45 -41.77 -12.40
N ILE A 453 -5.19 -41.51 -13.47
CA ILE A 453 -6.61 -41.13 -13.43
C ILE A 453 -7.43 -42.24 -14.07
N HIS A 454 -8.30 -42.89 -13.29
CA HIS A 454 -9.30 -43.82 -13.77
C HIS A 454 -10.65 -43.11 -13.87
N VAL A 455 -11.20 -42.95 -15.07
CA VAL A 455 -12.52 -42.34 -15.27
C VAL A 455 -13.60 -43.36 -14.90
N ASP A 456 -14.32 -43.08 -13.82
CA ASP A 456 -15.34 -43.96 -13.26
C ASP A 456 -16.67 -43.84 -13.99
N GLU A 457 -17.06 -42.61 -14.36
CA GLU A 457 -18.35 -42.34 -14.99
C GLU A 457 -18.26 -41.15 -15.97
N VAL A 458 -18.82 -41.35 -17.16
CA VAL A 458 -19.05 -40.29 -18.17
C VAL A 458 -20.55 -40.18 -18.37
N ARG A 459 -21.12 -38.98 -18.24
CA ARG A 459 -22.52 -38.68 -18.59
C ARG A 459 -22.59 -37.45 -19.47
N GLU A 460 -23.44 -37.48 -20.48
CA GLU A 460 -23.63 -36.38 -21.43
C GLU A 460 -22.31 -35.89 -22.07
N HIS A 461 -21.37 -36.82 -22.33
CA HIS A 461 -20.02 -36.50 -22.78
C HIS A 461 -19.22 -35.62 -21.81
N ARG A 462 -19.49 -35.67 -20.50
CA ARG A 462 -18.68 -35.04 -19.45
C ARG A 462 -18.19 -36.09 -18.49
N VAL A 463 -16.98 -35.90 -17.95
CA VAL A 463 -16.49 -36.72 -16.84
C VAL A 463 -17.25 -36.31 -15.60
N GLU A 464 -18.01 -37.23 -15.01
CA GLU A 464 -18.73 -37.03 -13.76
C GLU A 464 -17.83 -37.33 -12.57
N TRP A 465 -17.22 -38.52 -12.58
CA TRP A 465 -16.33 -38.98 -11.51
C TRP A 465 -15.09 -39.65 -12.07
N ALA A 466 -13.96 -39.39 -11.43
CA ALA A 466 -12.70 -40.08 -11.70
C ALA A 466 -11.95 -40.40 -10.39
N THR A 467 -11.31 -41.56 -10.37
CA THR A 467 -10.42 -41.98 -9.30
C THR A 467 -9.00 -41.57 -9.67
N VAL A 468 -8.45 -40.61 -8.92
CA VAL A 468 -7.11 -40.03 -9.12
C VAL A 468 -6.14 -40.63 -8.10
N ARG A 469 -5.01 -41.13 -8.58
CA ARG A 469 -3.93 -41.65 -7.75
C ARG A 469 -2.62 -40.88 -7.99
N VAL A 470 -2.00 -40.44 -6.90
CA VAL A 470 -0.74 -39.68 -6.95
C VAL A 470 0.46 -40.63 -6.96
N GLU A 471 1.27 -40.60 -8.02
CA GLU A 471 2.55 -41.30 -8.05
C GLU A 471 3.56 -40.58 -7.14
N LYS A 472 4.01 -41.23 -6.06
CA LYS A 472 5.15 -40.75 -5.28
C LYS A 472 6.41 -40.82 -6.16
N THR A 473 6.86 -39.68 -6.64
CA THR A 473 8.20 -39.56 -7.21
C THR A 473 9.20 -39.64 -6.05
N GLU A 474 9.97 -40.73 -5.94
CA GLU A 474 11.14 -40.83 -5.05
C GLU A 474 12.22 -39.82 -5.52
N GLN A 475 12.08 -38.54 -5.19
CA GLN A 475 13.14 -37.55 -5.34
C GLN A 475 13.12 -36.56 -4.18
N GLU A 476 13.78 -36.94 -3.09
CA GLU A 476 14.62 -36.06 -2.25
C GLU A 476 15.34 -36.93 -1.19
N GLN A 477 16.31 -37.73 -1.66
CA GLN A 477 17.51 -38.05 -0.90
C GLN A 477 18.69 -37.50 -1.68
N GLU A 478 19.07 -36.24 -1.41
CA GLU A 478 20.47 -35.81 -1.32
C GLU A 478 20.63 -34.44 -0.65
#